data_AF-A0A9D4XTW8-F1
#
_entry.id   AF-A0A9D4XTW8-F1
#
_cell.length_a   1.000
_cell.length_b   1.000
_cell.length_c   1.000
_cell.angle_alpha   90.00
_cell.angle_beta   90.00
_cell.angle_gamma   90.00
#
_symmetry.space_group_name_H-M   'P 1'
#
loop_
_entity.id
_entity.type
_entity.pdbx_description
1 polymer ?
#
loop_
_entity_poly.entity_id
_entity_poly.type
_entity_poly.pdbx_seq_one_letter_code
_entity_poly.pdbx_strand_id
1 'polypeptide(L)'
;MESYNSYSKIYMSVTFAFKYGLSFTALTATISHVVLFHGKMILQMWKKTTSSLKQLGDVHTRIMKKNYKQVPDWWFITILILMVMMALVACEGFGKQLQLPWWGVLLSLSIALLSTLPIGVIEATTNIRTGLNVITELVIGFIYPGKPLANVAFKTYGHISMVQALAFLGDLKLGHYMKIPPKSMFIVQLVGTVVASSVHFGTAWWLLTSIENICAESLLPKGSPWTCPGDDVFYNASIIWGVVGPKRMFTKDGIYPEMNWFFLVGLLAPVPVWLLSHKFPNQKWIKLINIPTIAVGASGIPPVRSVNYITWGIVGVFFNLYVYRKFKAWWARHTYILSAGLDAGVAFMGLVLYFALQSYGIFGPTWWGLEADHCPLAICPTAPGIHAEGCPVP
;
A
#
# COMPACT_ATOMS: atom_id res chain seq x y z
N MET A 1 6.58 30.00 12.24
CA MET A 1 7.63 29.31 13.02
C MET A 1 7.32 29.43 14.51
N GLU A 2 6.97 30.64 14.96
CA GLU A 2 6.41 30.87 16.31
C GLU A 2 5.26 29.92 16.62
N SER A 3 4.28 29.76 15.72
CA SER A 3 3.13 28.85 15.94
C SER A 3 3.51 27.37 16.14
N TYR A 4 4.63 26.92 15.58
CA TYR A 4 5.10 25.53 15.75
C TYR A 4 5.79 25.36 17.10
N ASN A 5 6.66 26.31 17.47
CA ASN A 5 7.36 26.31 18.75
C ASN A 5 6.40 26.63 19.92
N SER A 6 5.32 27.37 19.69
CA SER A 6 4.32 27.72 20.70
C SER A 6 3.26 26.65 20.92
N TYR A 7 3.01 25.77 19.94
CA TYR A 7 1.99 24.72 20.04
C TYR A 7 2.54 23.48 20.76
N SER A 8 3.46 22.74 20.15
CA SER A 8 4.28 21.69 20.75
C SER A 8 5.05 20.92 19.66
N LYS A 9 6.11 20.21 20.07
CA LYS A 9 6.79 19.24 19.21
C LYS A 9 5.88 18.03 18.99
N ILE A 10 5.79 17.54 17.75
CA ILE A 10 4.99 16.35 17.42
C ILE A 10 5.75 15.09 17.83
N TYR A 11 5.17 14.31 18.73
CA TYR A 11 5.64 12.97 19.08
C TYR A 11 4.80 11.93 18.35
N MET A 12 5.48 11.00 17.66
CA MET A 12 4.82 9.86 17.04
C MET A 12 4.54 8.80 18.10
N SER A 13 3.41 8.10 17.97
CA SER A 13 3.20 6.88 18.75
C SER A 13 4.27 5.85 18.42
N VAL A 14 4.58 4.98 19.39
CA VAL A 14 5.55 3.89 19.22
C VAL A 14 5.22 3.06 17.97
N THR A 15 3.93 2.79 17.75
CA THR A 15 3.43 2.07 16.59
C THR A 15 3.73 2.77 15.26
N PHE A 16 3.53 4.09 15.17
CA PHE A 16 3.89 4.87 13.98
C PHE A 16 5.41 4.90 13.75
N ALA A 17 6.19 5.06 14.81
CA ALA A 17 7.64 5.05 14.74
C ALA A 17 8.16 3.70 14.20
N PHE A 18 7.67 2.57 14.73
CA PHE A 18 8.03 1.23 14.23
C PHE A 18 7.57 1.00 12.80
N LYS A 19 6.34 1.41 12.43
CA LYS A 19 5.84 1.31 11.06
C LYS A 19 6.78 2.01 10.07
N TYR A 20 7.13 3.26 10.33
CA TYR A 20 7.98 4.03 9.44
C TYR A 20 9.41 3.48 9.42
N GLY A 21 9.96 3.09 10.57
CA GLY A 21 11.26 2.42 10.65
C GLY A 21 11.29 1.14 9.81
N LEU A 22 10.31 0.25 9.97
CA LEU A 22 10.19 -0.96 9.16
C LEU A 22 9.96 -0.67 7.68
N SER A 23 9.27 0.43 7.35
CA SER A 23 9.12 0.88 5.96
C SER A 23 10.46 1.33 5.35
N PHE A 24 11.32 2.02 6.11
CA PHE A 24 12.67 2.39 5.68
C PHE A 24 13.57 1.16 5.49
N THR A 25 13.47 0.20 6.41
CA THR A 25 14.15 -1.11 6.30
C THR A 25 13.67 -1.85 5.06
N ALA A 26 12.35 -1.95 4.86
CA ALA A 26 11.75 -2.64 3.73
C ALA A 26 12.26 -2.05 2.41
N LEU A 27 12.32 -0.72 2.30
CA LEU A 27 12.80 -0.04 1.11
C LEU A 27 14.23 -0.46 0.71
N THR A 28 15.16 -0.29 1.63
CA THR A 28 16.59 -0.51 1.38
C THR A 28 16.94 -1.99 1.32
N ALA A 29 16.22 -2.82 2.09
CA ALA A 29 16.29 -4.27 1.98
C ALA A 29 15.82 -4.74 0.61
N THR A 30 14.78 -4.11 0.06
CA THR A 30 14.24 -4.45 -1.26
C THR A 30 15.28 -4.24 -2.36
N ILE A 31 15.95 -3.07 -2.34
CA ILE A 31 17.01 -2.76 -3.31
C ILE A 31 18.18 -3.74 -3.17
N SER A 32 18.72 -3.92 -1.96
CA SER A 32 19.85 -4.82 -1.72
C SER A 32 19.53 -6.27 -2.05
N HIS A 33 18.35 -6.78 -1.64
CA HIS A 33 17.92 -8.13 -1.94
C HIS A 33 17.78 -8.38 -3.45
N VAL A 34 17.17 -7.44 -4.19
CA VAL A 34 17.07 -7.54 -5.66
C VAL A 34 18.44 -7.57 -6.31
N VAL A 35 19.33 -6.66 -5.93
CA VAL A 35 20.69 -6.60 -6.50
C VAL A 35 21.47 -7.89 -6.24
N LEU A 36 21.42 -8.42 -5.01
CA LEU A 36 22.19 -9.59 -4.60
C LEU A 36 21.65 -10.92 -5.14
N PHE A 37 20.34 -11.14 -5.09
CA PHE A 37 19.72 -12.42 -5.47
C PHE A 37 19.26 -12.45 -6.93
N HIS A 38 18.73 -11.34 -7.43
CA HIS A 38 18.10 -11.27 -8.76
C HIS A 38 18.86 -10.40 -9.76
N GLY A 39 19.91 -9.67 -9.36
CA GLY A 39 20.61 -8.71 -10.23
C GLY A 39 21.16 -9.34 -11.50
N LYS A 40 21.76 -10.54 -11.41
CA LYS A 40 22.25 -11.28 -12.59
C LYS A 40 21.10 -11.67 -13.53
N MET A 41 19.98 -12.13 -12.97
CA MET A 41 18.80 -12.50 -13.75
C MET A 41 18.19 -11.26 -14.44
N ILE A 42 18.07 -10.14 -13.73
CA ILE A 42 17.54 -8.88 -14.28
C ILE A 42 18.46 -8.36 -15.38
N LEU A 43 19.78 -8.35 -15.20
CA LEU A 43 20.72 -7.93 -16.23
C LEU A 43 20.68 -8.85 -17.45
N GLN A 44 20.53 -10.16 -17.24
CA GLN A 44 20.35 -11.11 -18.34
C GLN A 44 19.02 -10.91 -19.06
N MET A 45 17.93 -10.68 -18.33
CA MET A 45 16.62 -10.37 -18.90
C MET A 45 16.67 -9.06 -19.67
N TRP A 46 17.28 -8.00 -19.12
CA TRP A 46 17.46 -6.73 -19.82
C TRP A 46 18.25 -6.95 -21.11
N LYS A 47 19.42 -7.58 -21.05
CA LYS A 47 20.23 -7.89 -22.24
C LYS A 47 19.46 -8.72 -23.26
N LYS A 48 18.67 -9.71 -22.83
CA LYS A 48 17.84 -10.55 -23.69
C LYS A 48 16.63 -9.82 -24.27
N THR A 49 16.03 -8.89 -23.53
CA THR A 49 14.96 -8.02 -24.03
C THR A 49 15.51 -7.09 -25.10
N THR A 50 16.73 -6.58 -24.91
CA THR A 50 17.43 -5.76 -25.91
C THR A 50 17.92 -6.57 -27.11
N SER A 51 18.32 -7.83 -26.94
CA SER A 51 18.89 -8.67 -28.02
C SER A 51 17.90 -9.63 -28.70
N SER A 52 16.75 -9.93 -28.10
CA SER A 52 15.83 -10.97 -28.56
C SER A 52 14.35 -10.62 -28.28
N LEU A 53 13.84 -9.62 -29.02
CA LEU A 53 12.40 -9.48 -29.25
C LEU A 53 11.84 -10.50 -30.27
N LYS A 54 12.70 -11.31 -30.91
CA LYS A 54 12.32 -12.14 -32.07
C LYS A 54 12.08 -13.64 -31.82
N GLN A 55 12.55 -14.27 -30.73
CA GLN A 55 12.47 -15.75 -30.64
C GLN A 55 12.02 -16.40 -29.32
N LEU A 56 11.81 -15.65 -28.23
CA LEU A 56 11.33 -16.21 -26.95
C LEU A 56 9.82 -16.04 -26.78
N GLY A 57 9.04 -16.61 -27.69
CA GLY A 57 7.59 -16.69 -27.54
C GLY A 57 7.19 -18.05 -26.95
N ASP A 58 6.75 -18.06 -25.68
CA ASP A 58 6.03 -19.21 -25.11
C ASP A 58 4.85 -19.63 -26.03
N VAL A 59 4.41 -20.88 -25.94
CA VAL A 59 3.25 -21.43 -26.68
C VAL A 59 2.05 -20.50 -26.54
N HIS A 60 1.83 -19.95 -25.35
CA HIS A 60 0.75 -18.98 -25.15
C HIS A 60 0.90 -17.74 -26.03
N THR A 61 2.11 -17.19 -26.12
CA THR A 61 2.42 -16.02 -26.94
C THR A 61 2.29 -16.29 -28.42
N ARG A 62 2.70 -17.49 -28.89
CA ARG A 62 2.54 -17.88 -30.29
C ARG A 62 1.07 -17.98 -30.68
N ILE A 63 0.25 -18.63 -29.85
CA ILE A 63 -1.20 -18.74 -30.08
C ILE A 63 -1.86 -17.37 -30.08
N MET A 64 -1.53 -16.52 -29.11
CA MET A 64 -2.12 -15.17 -29.00
C MET A 64 -1.76 -14.29 -30.20
N LYS A 65 -0.49 -14.29 -30.64
CA LYS A 65 -0.06 -13.53 -31.83
C LYS A 65 -0.70 -14.03 -33.13
N LYS A 66 -0.96 -15.34 -33.24
CA LYS A 66 -1.60 -15.92 -34.43
C LYS A 66 -3.08 -15.57 -34.51
N ASN A 67 -3.79 -15.61 -33.38
CA ASN A 67 -5.25 -15.53 -33.35
C ASN A 67 -5.79 -14.13 -33.05
N TYR A 68 -5.00 -13.25 -32.42
CA TYR A 68 -5.47 -11.93 -31.98
C TYR A 68 -4.54 -10.80 -32.38
N LYS A 69 -5.15 -9.67 -32.77
CA LYS A 69 -4.42 -8.42 -33.01
C LYS A 69 -4.01 -7.81 -31.67
N GLN A 70 -2.75 -7.41 -31.55
CA GLN A 70 -2.26 -6.67 -30.40
C GLN A 70 -2.97 -5.30 -30.29
N VAL A 71 -3.03 -4.77 -29.07
CA VAL A 71 -3.52 -3.41 -28.82
C VAL A 71 -2.48 -2.44 -29.39
N PRO A 72 -2.87 -1.47 -30.23
CA PRO A 72 -1.94 -0.47 -30.72
C PRO A 72 -1.36 0.36 -29.57
N ASP A 73 -0.05 0.60 -29.60
CA ASP A 73 0.64 1.35 -28.54
C ASP A 73 0.08 2.78 -28.35
N TRP A 74 -0.45 3.38 -29.43
CA TRP A 74 -1.05 4.72 -29.36
C TRP A 74 -2.25 4.79 -28.41
N TRP A 75 -2.98 3.70 -28.16
CA TRP A 75 -4.10 3.69 -27.21
C TRP A 75 -3.61 4.03 -25.80
N PHE A 76 -2.48 3.44 -25.40
CA PHE A 76 -1.86 3.69 -24.10
C PHE A 76 -1.29 5.10 -24.02
N ILE A 77 -0.62 5.57 -25.08
CA ILE A 77 -0.03 6.91 -25.12
C ILE A 77 -1.12 7.98 -25.03
N THR A 78 -2.22 7.83 -25.76
CA THR A 78 -3.33 8.79 -25.73
C THR A 78 -3.95 8.88 -24.33
N ILE A 79 -4.19 7.74 -23.67
CA ILE A 79 -4.73 7.74 -22.29
C ILE A 79 -3.73 8.37 -21.32
N LEU A 80 -2.44 8.03 -21.45
CA LEU A 80 -1.40 8.60 -20.59
C LEU A 80 -1.38 10.14 -20.71
N ILE A 81 -1.33 10.66 -21.93
CA ILE A 81 -1.34 12.12 -22.18
C ILE A 81 -2.60 12.75 -21.59
N LEU A 82 -3.77 12.16 -21.85
CA LEU A 82 -5.04 12.67 -21.35
C LEU A 82 -5.09 12.71 -19.81
N MET A 83 -4.64 11.65 -19.15
CA MET A 83 -4.60 11.58 -17.68
C MET A 83 -3.58 12.54 -17.07
N VAL A 84 -2.42 12.73 -17.71
CA VAL A 84 -1.43 13.73 -17.27
C VAL A 84 -2.01 15.14 -17.38
N MET A 85 -2.68 15.46 -18.48
CA MET A 85 -3.34 16.76 -18.65
C MET A 85 -4.43 16.98 -17.60
N MET A 86 -5.26 15.98 -17.34
CA MET A 86 -6.28 16.06 -16.28
C MET A 86 -5.64 16.26 -14.89
N ALA A 87 -4.54 15.57 -14.59
CA ALA A 87 -3.83 15.73 -13.32
C ALA A 87 -3.23 17.15 -13.17
N LEU A 88 -2.67 17.71 -14.25
CA LEU A 88 -2.16 19.08 -14.26
C LEU A 88 -3.28 20.11 -14.05
N VAL A 89 -4.42 19.95 -14.74
CA VAL A 89 -5.58 20.82 -14.57
C VAL A 89 -6.15 20.70 -13.15
N ALA A 90 -6.20 19.51 -12.56
CA ALA A 90 -6.67 19.34 -11.19
C ALA A 90 -5.74 20.04 -10.18
N CYS A 91 -4.43 19.98 -10.37
CA CYS A 91 -3.44 20.52 -9.43
C CYS A 91 -3.26 22.05 -9.53
N GLU A 92 -3.15 22.58 -10.75
CA GLU A 92 -2.94 24.01 -10.99
C GLU A 92 -4.25 24.79 -11.18
N GLY A 93 -5.32 24.10 -11.59
CA GLY A 93 -6.66 24.68 -11.70
C GLY A 93 -7.34 24.85 -10.34
N PHE A 94 -8.61 25.27 -10.37
CA PHE A 94 -9.46 25.45 -9.18
C PHE A 94 -8.81 26.29 -8.06
N GLY A 95 -7.97 27.28 -8.41
CA GLY A 95 -7.31 28.14 -7.42
C GLY A 95 -6.20 27.47 -6.61
N LYS A 96 -5.54 26.42 -7.13
CA LYS A 96 -4.42 25.72 -6.48
C LYS A 96 -4.76 25.10 -5.12
N GLN A 97 -5.99 24.62 -4.97
CA GLN A 97 -6.47 23.98 -3.74
C GLN A 97 -5.59 22.78 -3.31
N LEU A 98 -5.12 21.97 -4.26
CA LEU A 98 -4.24 20.82 -3.98
C LEU A 98 -2.81 21.22 -3.61
N GLN A 99 -2.43 22.49 -3.82
CA GLN A 99 -1.11 23.06 -3.49
C GLN A 99 0.09 22.41 -4.20
N LEU A 100 -0.11 21.38 -5.02
CA LEU A 100 0.95 20.69 -5.75
C LEU A 100 1.22 21.42 -7.08
N PRO A 101 2.44 21.91 -7.32
CA PRO A 101 2.79 22.55 -8.59
C PRO A 101 2.94 21.53 -9.73
N TRP A 102 2.87 22.00 -10.98
CA TRP A 102 3.00 21.18 -12.20
C TRP A 102 4.24 20.27 -12.22
N TRP A 103 5.38 20.75 -11.73
CA TRP A 103 6.62 19.95 -11.67
C TRP A 103 6.50 18.79 -10.69
N GLY A 104 5.71 18.96 -9.62
CA GLY A 104 5.46 17.93 -8.62
C GLY A 104 4.66 16.76 -9.21
N VAL A 105 3.68 17.06 -10.07
CA VAL A 105 2.93 16.03 -10.82
C VAL A 105 3.88 15.24 -11.71
N LEU A 106 4.68 15.91 -12.55
CA LEU A 106 5.62 15.23 -13.46
C LEU A 106 6.68 14.41 -12.71
N LEU A 107 7.20 14.92 -11.59
CA LEU A 107 8.15 14.21 -10.75
C LEU A 107 7.52 12.96 -10.12
N SER A 108 6.29 13.06 -9.60
CA SER A 108 5.59 11.90 -9.01
C SER A 108 5.38 10.77 -10.02
N LEU A 109 4.97 11.11 -11.24
CA LEU A 109 4.79 10.15 -12.33
C LEU A 109 6.11 9.55 -12.81
N SER A 110 7.19 10.34 -12.83
CA SER A 110 8.52 9.85 -13.17
C SER A 110 9.02 8.84 -12.14
N ILE A 111 8.82 9.12 -10.84
CA ILE A 111 9.14 8.18 -9.76
C ILE A 111 8.32 6.89 -9.90
N ALA A 112 7.02 7.02 -10.17
CA ALA A 112 6.15 5.86 -10.41
C ALA A 112 6.69 4.99 -11.54
N LEU A 113 6.95 5.58 -12.73
CA LEU A 113 7.44 4.89 -13.92
C LEU A 113 8.76 4.15 -13.66
N LEU A 114 9.74 4.81 -13.04
CA LEU A 114 11.05 4.21 -12.75
C LEU A 114 10.94 3.08 -11.72
N SER A 115 10.02 3.20 -10.76
CA SER A 115 9.86 2.23 -9.68
C SER A 115 8.97 1.04 -10.04
N THR A 116 8.11 1.17 -11.07
CA THR A 116 7.21 0.08 -11.50
C THR A 116 7.98 -1.18 -11.87
N LEU A 117 9.09 -1.07 -12.60
CA LEU A 117 9.83 -2.26 -13.06
C LEU A 117 10.48 -3.03 -11.90
N PRO A 118 11.31 -2.42 -11.02
CA PRO A 118 11.88 -3.14 -9.88
C PRO A 118 10.81 -3.76 -8.98
N ILE A 119 9.81 -2.96 -8.59
CA ILE A 119 8.75 -3.41 -7.66
C ILE A 119 7.92 -4.52 -8.30
N GLY A 120 7.63 -4.43 -9.60
CA GLY A 120 6.92 -5.48 -10.33
C GLY A 120 7.69 -6.80 -10.39
N VAL A 121 9.03 -6.79 -10.48
CA VAL A 121 9.84 -8.02 -10.41
C VAL A 121 9.76 -8.66 -9.02
N ILE A 122 9.77 -7.86 -7.96
CA ILE A 122 9.65 -8.34 -6.58
C ILE A 122 8.25 -8.90 -6.34
N GLU A 123 7.21 -8.17 -6.74
CA GLU A 123 5.84 -8.65 -6.62
C GLU A 123 5.65 -9.95 -7.40
N ALA A 124 6.19 -10.05 -8.62
CA ALA A 124 6.08 -11.26 -9.45
C ALA A 124 6.80 -12.48 -8.85
N THR A 125 7.79 -12.29 -7.98
CA THR A 125 8.59 -13.39 -7.38
C THR A 125 8.19 -13.70 -5.95
N THR A 126 7.77 -12.70 -5.19
CA THR A 126 7.47 -12.80 -3.75
C THR A 126 5.98 -12.71 -3.43
N ASN A 127 5.16 -12.28 -4.41
CA ASN A 127 3.75 -11.94 -4.24
C ASN A 127 3.50 -10.83 -3.20
N ILE A 128 4.51 -9.99 -2.93
CA ILE A 128 4.40 -8.87 -1.99
C ILE A 128 4.63 -7.56 -2.72
N ARG A 129 3.68 -6.64 -2.54
CA ARG A 129 3.74 -5.27 -3.03
C ARG A 129 4.47 -4.39 -2.02
N THR A 130 5.67 -3.96 -2.37
CA THR A 130 6.38 -2.94 -1.60
C THR A 130 5.83 -1.57 -1.98
N GLY A 131 5.31 -0.83 -0.98
CA GLY A 131 4.64 0.44 -1.22
C GLY A 131 5.61 1.61 -1.33
N LEU A 132 5.45 2.45 -2.36
CA LEU A 132 6.17 3.72 -2.52
C LEU A 132 5.72 4.84 -1.58
N ASN A 133 4.63 4.63 -0.81
CA ASN A 133 3.98 5.64 0.03
C ASN A 133 4.97 6.49 0.83
N VAL A 134 5.86 5.85 1.58
CA VAL A 134 6.76 6.58 2.49
C VAL A 134 7.86 7.31 1.72
N ILE A 135 8.33 6.79 0.58
CA ILE A 135 9.35 7.46 -0.23
C ILE A 135 8.77 8.72 -0.88
N THR A 136 7.58 8.61 -1.46
CA THR A 136 6.95 9.73 -2.16
C THR A 136 6.66 10.85 -1.17
N GLU A 137 6.18 10.52 0.03
CA GLU A 137 6.01 11.44 1.16
C GLU A 137 7.34 12.06 1.64
N LEU A 138 8.42 11.27 1.73
CA LEU A 138 9.77 11.73 2.10
C LEU A 138 10.34 12.71 1.06
N VAL A 139 10.29 12.36 -0.22
CA VAL A 139 10.86 13.16 -1.32
C VAL A 139 10.19 14.52 -1.41
N ILE A 140 8.85 14.55 -1.50
CA ILE A 140 8.14 15.83 -1.59
C ILE A 140 8.21 16.62 -0.28
N GLY A 141 8.26 15.94 0.87
CA GLY A 141 8.43 16.58 2.16
C GLY A 141 9.77 17.32 2.30
N PHE A 142 10.84 16.86 1.64
CA PHE A 142 12.11 17.59 1.59
C PHE A 142 12.12 18.75 0.60
N ILE A 143 11.50 18.56 -0.58
CA ILE A 143 11.53 19.54 -1.66
C ILE A 143 10.52 20.67 -1.41
N TYR A 144 9.35 20.34 -0.91
CA TYR A 144 8.22 21.26 -0.75
C TYR A 144 7.54 21.10 0.63
N PRO A 145 8.24 21.44 1.73
CA PRO A 145 7.73 21.30 3.10
C PRO A 145 6.63 22.33 3.43
N GLY A 146 5.81 22.00 4.43
CA GLY A 146 4.77 22.89 4.97
C GLY A 146 3.43 22.84 4.22
N LYS A 147 3.27 21.89 3.29
CA LYS A 147 2.11 21.78 2.39
C LYS A 147 1.53 20.36 2.43
N PRO A 148 0.60 20.06 3.35
CA PRO A 148 0.06 18.70 3.54
C PRO A 148 -0.71 18.20 2.32
N LEU A 149 -1.52 19.05 1.70
CA LEU A 149 -2.32 18.68 0.53
C LEU A 149 -1.42 18.34 -0.67
N ALA A 150 -0.31 19.08 -0.84
CA ALA A 150 0.66 18.78 -1.87
C ALA A 150 1.34 17.43 -1.63
N ASN A 151 1.68 17.13 -0.37
CA ASN A 151 2.30 15.86 0.02
C ASN A 151 1.36 14.67 -0.27
N VAL A 152 0.09 14.79 0.11
CA VAL A 152 -0.97 13.81 -0.17
C VAL A 152 -1.15 13.61 -1.67
N ALA A 153 -1.29 14.69 -2.45
CA ALA A 153 -1.47 14.59 -3.89
C ALA A 153 -0.27 13.90 -4.57
N PHE A 154 0.95 14.29 -4.19
CA PHE A 154 2.19 13.69 -4.72
C PHE A 154 2.28 12.20 -4.40
N LYS A 155 1.94 11.81 -3.17
CA LYS A 155 1.88 10.40 -2.76
C LYS A 155 0.86 9.62 -3.60
N THR A 156 -0.34 10.17 -3.78
CA THR A 156 -1.40 9.52 -4.56
C THR A 156 -0.97 9.29 -6.00
N TYR A 157 -0.45 10.32 -6.69
CA TYR A 157 0.04 10.16 -8.06
C TYR A 157 1.28 9.26 -8.17
N GLY A 158 2.18 9.26 -7.20
CA GLY A 158 3.37 8.42 -7.23
C GLY A 158 3.09 6.94 -6.91
N HIS A 159 2.34 6.69 -5.84
CA HIS A 159 2.11 5.34 -5.33
C HIS A 159 0.94 4.63 -6.02
N ILE A 160 -0.23 5.28 -6.12
CA ILE A 160 -1.43 4.63 -6.66
C ILE A 160 -1.28 4.36 -8.16
N SER A 161 -0.66 5.27 -8.92
CA SER A 161 -0.38 5.02 -10.33
C SER A 161 0.52 3.80 -10.54
N MET A 162 1.52 3.58 -9.68
CA MET A 162 2.33 2.36 -9.72
C MET A 162 1.50 1.11 -9.38
N VAL A 163 0.69 1.15 -8.31
CA VAL A 163 -0.17 0.03 -7.91
C VAL A 163 -1.13 -0.35 -9.03
N GLN A 164 -1.75 0.64 -9.68
CA GLN A 164 -2.66 0.42 -10.81
C GLN A 164 -1.93 -0.13 -12.02
N ALA A 165 -0.71 0.34 -12.32
CA ALA A 165 0.10 -0.22 -13.40
C ALA A 165 0.42 -1.71 -13.18
N LEU A 166 0.75 -2.12 -11.96
CA LEU A 166 1.05 -3.52 -11.62
C LEU A 166 -0.21 -4.40 -11.66
N ALA A 167 -1.34 -3.90 -11.15
CA ALA A 167 -2.63 -4.57 -11.26
C ALA A 167 -3.04 -4.79 -12.72
N PHE A 168 -2.93 -3.74 -13.54
CA PHE A 168 -3.21 -3.80 -14.97
C PHE A 168 -2.32 -4.83 -15.71
N LEU A 169 -1.03 -4.90 -15.36
CA LEU A 169 -0.12 -5.92 -15.90
C LEU A 169 -0.50 -7.34 -15.46
N GLY A 170 -0.92 -7.51 -14.20
CA GLY A 170 -1.42 -8.78 -13.67
C GLY A 170 -2.63 -9.30 -14.45
N ASP A 171 -3.59 -8.42 -14.71
CA ASP A 171 -4.79 -8.71 -15.48
C ASP A 171 -4.48 -9.05 -16.94
N LEU A 172 -3.59 -8.30 -17.61
CA LEU A 172 -3.16 -8.61 -18.97
C LEU A 172 -2.50 -9.99 -19.05
N LYS A 173 -1.70 -10.35 -18.04
CA LYS A 173 -1.08 -11.66 -17.93
C LYS A 173 -2.13 -12.76 -17.74
N LEU A 174 -3.12 -12.54 -16.87
CA LEU A 174 -4.24 -13.46 -16.70
C LEU A 174 -5.01 -13.66 -18.01
N GLY A 175 -5.36 -12.56 -18.70
CA GLY A 175 -6.03 -12.59 -20.00
C GLY A 175 -5.23 -13.34 -21.07
N HIS A 176 -3.90 -13.21 -21.07
CA HIS A 176 -2.99 -13.93 -21.97
C HIS A 176 -3.00 -15.45 -21.75
N TYR A 177 -3.11 -15.90 -20.50
CA TYR A 177 -3.26 -17.31 -20.16
C TYR A 177 -4.65 -17.85 -20.50
N MET A 178 -5.68 -17.07 -20.22
CA MET A 178 -7.09 -17.41 -20.48
C MET A 178 -7.52 -17.28 -21.94
N LYS A 179 -6.63 -16.82 -22.83
CA LYS A 179 -6.90 -16.61 -24.27
C LYS A 179 -7.98 -15.57 -24.56
N ILE A 180 -8.06 -14.55 -23.72
CA ILE A 180 -8.96 -13.41 -23.93
C ILE A 180 -8.34 -12.45 -24.94
N PRO A 181 -9.09 -11.97 -25.96
CA PRO A 181 -8.59 -11.00 -26.93
C PRO A 181 -8.03 -9.73 -26.24
N PRO A 182 -6.79 -9.29 -26.54
CA PRO A 182 -6.16 -8.16 -25.83
C PRO A 182 -6.91 -6.84 -25.95
N LYS A 183 -7.54 -6.57 -27.10
CA LYS A 183 -8.35 -5.35 -27.31
C LYS A 183 -9.61 -5.34 -26.45
N SER A 184 -10.29 -6.48 -26.35
CA SER A 184 -11.46 -6.62 -25.50
C SER A 184 -11.07 -6.47 -24.03
N MET A 185 -9.94 -7.06 -23.62
CA MET A 185 -9.41 -6.91 -22.26
C MET A 185 -9.16 -5.43 -21.91
N PHE A 186 -8.49 -4.70 -22.80
CA PHE A 186 -8.22 -3.27 -22.62
C PHE A 186 -9.50 -2.44 -22.48
N ILE A 187 -10.50 -2.67 -23.33
CA ILE A 187 -11.78 -1.94 -23.29
C ILE A 187 -12.51 -2.23 -21.98
N VAL A 188 -12.61 -3.50 -21.58
CA VAL A 188 -13.28 -3.90 -20.33
C VAL A 188 -12.59 -3.29 -19.12
N GLN A 189 -11.26 -3.25 -19.08
CA GLN A 189 -10.51 -2.59 -18.01
C GLN A 189 -10.74 -1.08 -17.98
N LEU A 190 -10.77 -0.43 -19.14
CA LEU A 190 -11.04 1.01 -19.23
C LEU A 190 -12.45 1.35 -18.73
N VAL A 191 -13.46 0.61 -19.21
CA VAL A 191 -14.86 0.76 -18.76
C VAL A 191 -14.97 0.47 -17.27
N GLY A 192 -14.38 -0.63 -16.79
CA GLY A 192 -14.38 -0.99 -15.38
C GLY A 192 -13.74 0.09 -14.51
N THR A 193 -12.65 0.71 -14.97
CA THR A 193 -11.99 1.81 -14.26
C THR A 193 -12.89 3.03 -14.16
N VAL A 194 -13.56 3.42 -15.25
CA VAL A 194 -14.50 4.57 -15.27
C VAL A 194 -15.71 4.31 -14.36
N VAL A 195 -16.28 3.11 -14.40
CA VAL A 195 -17.39 2.73 -13.53
C VAL A 195 -16.94 2.73 -12.07
N ALA A 196 -15.82 2.09 -11.75
CA ALA A 196 -15.30 2.03 -10.39
C ALA A 196 -14.99 3.43 -9.84
N SER A 197 -14.31 4.29 -10.61
CA SER A 197 -13.99 5.65 -10.17
C SER A 197 -15.25 6.49 -9.93
N SER A 198 -16.27 6.34 -10.78
CA SER A 198 -17.53 7.07 -10.66
C SER A 198 -18.33 6.61 -9.44
N VAL A 199 -18.41 5.29 -9.21
CA VAL A 199 -19.08 4.71 -8.04
C VAL A 199 -18.34 5.11 -6.76
N HIS A 200 -17.01 4.98 -6.71
CA HIS A 200 -16.21 5.39 -5.55
C HIS A 200 -16.42 6.87 -5.20
N PHE A 201 -16.36 7.76 -6.19
CA PHE A 201 -16.58 9.19 -5.97
C PHE A 201 -18.02 9.47 -5.52
N GLY A 202 -19.01 8.88 -6.19
CA GLY A 202 -20.43 9.07 -5.86
C GLY A 202 -20.76 8.57 -4.45
N THR A 203 -20.28 7.40 -4.06
CA THR A 203 -20.46 6.86 -2.72
C THR A 203 -19.75 7.70 -1.67
N ALA A 204 -18.51 8.13 -1.91
CA ALA A 204 -17.80 9.00 -0.98
C ALA A 204 -18.53 10.33 -0.78
N TRP A 205 -18.96 10.97 -1.87
CA TRP A 205 -19.74 12.20 -1.82
C TRP A 205 -21.05 12.01 -1.03
N TRP A 206 -21.80 10.96 -1.35
CA TRP A 206 -23.06 10.64 -0.70
C TRP A 206 -22.90 10.41 0.81
N LEU A 207 -21.91 9.62 1.23
CA LEU A 207 -21.63 9.36 2.63
C LEU A 207 -21.25 10.63 3.39
N LEU A 208 -20.36 11.46 2.81
CA LEU A 208 -19.94 12.72 3.41
C LEU A 208 -21.09 13.73 3.57
N THR A 209 -22.08 13.71 2.68
CA THR A 209 -23.24 14.62 2.76
C THR A 209 -24.41 14.08 3.59
N SER A 210 -24.52 12.75 3.76
CA SER A 210 -25.69 12.14 4.41
C SER A 210 -25.45 11.72 5.85
N ILE A 211 -24.21 11.43 6.23
CA ILE A 211 -23.85 10.96 7.57
C ILE A 211 -23.26 12.12 8.35
N GLU A 212 -23.98 12.57 9.37
CA GLU A 212 -23.49 13.59 10.30
C GLU A 212 -22.31 13.05 11.14
N ASN A 213 -21.30 13.89 11.35
CA ASN A 213 -20.12 13.58 12.18
C ASN A 213 -19.34 12.32 11.75
N ILE A 214 -19.33 11.99 10.45
CA ILE A 214 -18.51 10.91 9.90
C ILE A 214 -17.04 11.10 10.30
N CYS A 215 -16.37 10.02 10.70
CA CYS A 215 -14.99 10.00 11.19
C CYS A 215 -14.74 10.73 12.52
N ALA A 216 -15.76 11.32 13.17
CA ALA A 216 -15.62 11.98 14.47
C ALA A 216 -16.04 11.05 15.61
N GLU A 217 -15.13 10.17 16.05
CA GLU A 217 -15.42 9.10 17.03
C GLU A 217 -16.11 9.60 18.32
N SER A 218 -15.78 10.80 18.80
CA SER A 218 -16.36 11.37 20.03
C SER A 218 -17.84 11.76 19.91
N LEU A 219 -18.31 12.01 18.68
CA LEU A 219 -19.69 12.45 18.39
C LEU A 219 -20.55 11.31 17.83
N LEU A 220 -19.94 10.15 17.55
CA LEU A 220 -20.63 9.00 17.00
C LEU A 220 -21.26 8.15 18.11
N PRO A 221 -22.41 7.51 17.84
CA PRO A 221 -22.98 6.54 18.76
C PRO A 221 -22.03 5.36 18.96
N LYS A 222 -21.97 4.81 20.18
CA LYS A 222 -21.12 3.66 20.51
C LYS A 222 -21.45 2.48 19.58
N GLY A 223 -20.42 1.94 18.93
CA GLY A 223 -20.57 0.84 17.96
C GLY A 223 -20.89 1.29 16.53
N SER A 224 -20.84 2.59 16.24
CA SER A 224 -20.91 3.11 14.87
C SER A 224 -19.78 2.57 14.00
N PRO A 225 -20.06 2.11 12.76
CA PRO A 225 -19.03 1.67 11.82
C PRO A 225 -18.26 2.84 11.17
N TRP A 226 -18.69 4.09 11.38
CA TRP A 226 -18.21 5.27 10.66
C TRP A 226 -16.97 5.94 11.28
N THR A 227 -16.01 5.16 11.77
CA THR A 227 -14.82 5.64 12.48
C THR A 227 -13.64 6.04 11.57
N CYS A 228 -13.67 5.67 10.28
CA CYS A 228 -12.67 6.05 9.27
C CYS A 228 -11.18 5.88 9.66
N PRO A 229 -10.76 4.75 10.26
CA PRO A 229 -9.42 4.61 10.82
C PRO A 229 -8.31 4.66 9.74
N GLY A 230 -8.63 4.28 8.50
CA GLY A 230 -7.70 4.40 7.37
C GLY A 230 -7.44 5.84 6.96
N ASP A 231 -8.48 6.67 6.94
CA ASP A 231 -8.39 8.08 6.57
C ASP A 231 -7.67 8.88 7.65
N ASP A 232 -7.86 8.56 8.93
CA ASP A 232 -7.10 9.15 10.03
C ASP A 232 -5.60 8.86 9.95
N VAL A 233 -5.23 7.63 9.60
CA VAL A 233 -3.81 7.28 9.38
C VAL A 233 -3.24 8.07 8.20
N PHE A 234 -4.04 8.24 7.15
CA PHE A 234 -3.63 9.00 5.97
C PHE A 234 -3.50 10.51 6.26
N TYR A 235 -4.42 11.07 7.06
CA TYR A 235 -4.39 12.44 7.55
C TYR A 235 -3.18 12.68 8.48
N ASN A 236 -2.95 11.83 9.47
CA ASN A 236 -1.80 11.91 10.37
C ASN A 236 -0.47 11.84 9.61
N ALA A 237 -0.38 10.98 8.59
CA ALA A 237 0.79 10.92 7.72
C ALA A 237 1.04 12.25 6.98
N SER A 238 -0.02 12.92 6.50
CA SER A 238 0.10 14.22 5.84
C SER A 238 0.66 15.33 6.76
N ILE A 239 0.39 15.26 8.06
CA ILE A 239 0.93 16.20 9.05
C ILE A 239 2.42 15.93 9.27
N ILE A 240 2.78 14.65 9.50
CA ILE A 240 4.16 14.22 9.74
C ILE A 240 5.06 14.56 8.55
N TRP A 241 4.66 14.15 7.35
CA TRP A 241 5.48 14.24 6.15
C TRP A 241 5.31 15.55 5.37
N GLY A 242 4.13 16.15 5.43
CA GLY A 242 3.80 17.35 4.68
C GLY A 242 3.98 18.64 5.49
N VAL A 243 3.32 18.76 6.65
CA VAL A 243 3.36 20.00 7.46
C VAL A 243 4.70 20.18 8.16
N VAL A 244 5.11 19.21 8.98
CA VAL A 244 6.38 19.28 9.73
C VAL A 244 7.55 19.00 8.80
N GLY A 245 7.39 17.99 7.96
CA GLY A 245 8.37 17.57 6.98
C GLY A 245 9.50 16.73 7.58
N PRO A 246 10.16 15.92 6.75
CA PRO A 246 11.21 15.00 7.19
C PRO A 246 12.42 15.70 7.78
N LYS A 247 12.73 16.93 7.35
CA LYS A 247 13.82 17.73 7.91
C LYS A 247 13.66 17.92 9.42
N ARG A 248 12.46 18.20 9.92
CA ARG A 248 12.21 18.47 11.35
C ARG A 248 11.78 17.24 12.14
N MET A 249 11.54 16.10 11.49
CA MET A 249 11.25 14.83 12.15
C MET A 249 12.49 13.95 12.28
N PHE A 250 13.22 13.75 11.18
CA PHE A 250 14.23 12.69 11.06
C PHE A 250 15.67 13.21 10.92
N THR A 251 15.93 14.52 10.93
CA THR A 251 17.32 15.04 10.91
C THR A 251 17.78 15.46 12.31
N LYS A 252 19.00 15.99 12.42
CA LYS A 252 19.56 16.50 13.69
C LYS A 252 18.68 17.56 14.35
N ASP A 253 17.88 18.27 13.56
CA ASP A 253 16.95 19.29 14.04
C ASP A 253 15.63 18.71 14.59
N GLY A 254 15.44 17.39 14.50
CA GLY A 254 14.21 16.68 14.85
C GLY A 254 14.30 15.78 16.07
N ILE A 255 13.19 15.10 16.37
CA ILE A 255 13.05 14.23 17.56
C ILE A 255 13.48 12.78 17.28
N TYR A 256 13.44 12.35 16.01
CA TYR A 256 13.69 10.95 15.62
C TYR A 256 14.87 10.81 14.63
N PRO A 257 16.05 11.39 14.89
CA PRO A 257 17.20 11.22 14.01
C PRO A 257 17.67 9.76 13.92
N GLU A 258 17.49 8.97 14.98
CA GLU A 258 17.93 7.57 15.01
C GLU A 258 17.14 6.68 14.05
N MET A 259 15.94 7.07 13.63
CA MET A 259 15.14 6.28 12.68
C MET A 259 15.82 6.11 11.33
N ASN A 260 16.76 6.99 10.94
CA ASN A 260 17.52 6.80 9.71
C ASN A 260 18.43 5.56 9.74
N TRP A 261 18.77 5.03 10.93
CA TRP A 261 19.54 3.78 11.02
C TRP A 261 18.79 2.59 10.42
N PHE A 262 17.45 2.64 10.37
CA PHE A 262 16.66 1.59 9.71
C PHE A 262 16.97 1.48 8.20
N PHE A 263 17.35 2.58 7.53
CA PHE A 263 17.84 2.50 6.15
C PHE A 263 19.14 1.70 6.05
N LEU A 264 20.06 1.86 7.00
CA LEU A 264 21.30 1.09 7.01
C LEU A 264 21.05 -0.37 7.36
N VAL A 265 20.20 -0.63 8.36
CA VAL A 265 19.79 -1.98 8.75
C VAL A 265 19.14 -2.70 7.56
N GLY A 266 18.23 -2.05 6.83
CA GLY A 266 17.62 -2.62 5.65
C GLY A 266 18.63 -2.89 4.53
N LEU A 267 19.57 -1.99 4.28
CA LEU A 267 20.61 -2.20 3.26
C LEU A 267 21.51 -3.40 3.57
N LEU A 268 21.89 -3.57 4.85
CA LEU A 268 22.85 -4.58 5.27
C LEU A 268 22.21 -5.93 5.60
N ALA A 269 20.95 -5.98 6.06
CA ALA A 269 20.32 -7.21 6.54
C ALA A 269 20.20 -8.34 5.49
N PRO A 270 19.99 -8.07 4.19
CA PRO A 270 20.04 -9.12 3.16
C PRO A 270 21.45 -9.69 2.89
N VAL A 271 22.52 -8.97 3.23
CA VAL A 271 23.90 -9.37 2.93
C VAL A 271 24.31 -10.65 3.69
N PRO A 272 24.10 -10.78 5.02
CA PRO A 272 24.33 -12.03 5.73
C PRO A 272 23.57 -13.21 5.15
N VAL A 273 22.30 -13.03 4.78
CA VAL A 273 21.48 -14.08 4.18
C VAL A 273 22.07 -14.53 2.84
N TRP A 274 22.51 -13.58 2.03
CA TRP A 274 23.17 -13.86 0.75
C TRP A 274 24.50 -14.61 0.93
N LEU A 275 25.36 -14.18 1.86
CA LEU A 275 26.63 -14.84 2.17
C LEU A 275 26.42 -16.26 2.70
N LEU A 276 25.49 -16.44 3.63
CA LEU A 276 25.14 -17.76 4.18
C LEU A 276 24.59 -18.69 3.10
N SER A 277 23.77 -18.16 2.18
CA SER A 277 23.23 -18.96 1.06
C SER A 277 24.31 -19.45 0.08
N HIS A 278 25.44 -18.75 -0.02
CA HIS A 278 26.60 -19.16 -0.82
C HIS A 278 27.51 -20.11 -0.06
N LYS A 279 27.71 -19.89 1.25
CA LYS A 279 28.56 -20.74 2.10
C LYS A 279 27.92 -22.11 2.37
N PHE A 280 26.59 -22.18 2.48
CA PHE A 280 25.84 -23.42 2.75
C PHE A 280 24.86 -23.74 1.61
N PRO A 281 25.36 -24.12 0.41
CA PRO A 281 24.49 -24.39 -0.74
C PRO A 281 23.52 -25.56 -0.53
N ASN A 282 23.84 -26.48 0.39
CA ASN A 282 22.99 -27.63 0.73
C ASN A 282 21.74 -27.23 1.53
N GLN A 283 21.75 -26.10 2.23
CA GLN A 283 20.65 -25.63 3.07
C GLN A 283 19.71 -24.71 2.28
N LYS A 284 18.78 -25.33 1.53
CA LYS A 284 17.84 -24.61 0.64
C LYS A 284 16.93 -23.61 1.35
N TRP A 285 16.68 -23.78 2.65
CA TRP A 285 15.80 -22.90 3.44
C TRP A 285 16.40 -21.51 3.66
N ILE A 286 17.73 -21.37 3.68
CA ILE A 286 18.39 -20.06 3.87
C ILE A 286 18.06 -19.11 2.72
N LYS A 287 17.91 -19.64 1.50
CA LYS A 287 17.49 -18.88 0.32
C LYS A 287 16.03 -18.42 0.37
N LEU A 288 15.21 -18.98 1.27
CA LEU A 288 13.81 -18.59 1.44
C LEU A 288 13.64 -17.43 2.42
N ILE A 289 14.68 -17.05 3.17
CA ILE A 289 14.63 -15.92 4.09
C ILE A 289 14.62 -14.62 3.27
N ASN A 290 13.47 -13.97 3.23
CA ASN A 290 13.28 -12.72 2.51
C ASN A 290 13.11 -11.58 3.52
N ILE A 291 14.18 -10.83 3.78
CA ILE A 291 14.18 -9.69 4.70
C ILE A 291 13.18 -8.60 4.27
N PRO A 292 13.10 -8.18 3.00
CA PRO A 292 12.05 -7.28 2.53
C PRO A 292 10.64 -7.72 2.94
N THR A 293 10.30 -8.99 2.74
CA THR A 293 9.01 -9.57 3.11
C THR A 293 8.74 -9.44 4.61
N ILE A 294 9.73 -9.73 5.45
CA ILE A 294 9.61 -9.63 6.90
C ILE A 294 9.36 -8.18 7.33
N ALA A 295 10.09 -7.23 6.76
CA ALA A 295 9.94 -5.81 7.07
C ALA A 295 8.58 -5.25 6.64
N VAL A 296 8.03 -5.72 5.51
CA VAL A 296 6.68 -5.33 5.05
C VAL A 296 5.58 -6.00 5.87
N GLY A 297 5.85 -7.06 6.63
CA GLY A 297 4.83 -7.74 7.42
C GLY A 297 4.03 -6.81 8.35
N ALA A 298 4.67 -5.78 8.90
CA ALA A 298 4.03 -4.78 9.77
C ALA A 298 3.36 -3.61 9.01
N SER A 299 3.29 -3.63 7.68
CA SER A 299 2.83 -2.48 6.88
C SER A 299 1.37 -2.10 7.13
N GLY A 300 0.56 -3.05 7.61
CA GLY A 300 -0.86 -2.82 7.94
C GLY A 300 -1.08 -2.07 9.26
N ILE A 301 -0.04 -1.93 10.10
CA ILE A 301 -0.16 -1.24 11.39
C ILE A 301 0.27 0.23 11.22
N PRO A 302 -0.54 1.21 11.65
CA PRO A 302 -2.00 1.20 11.81
C PRO A 302 -2.72 1.30 10.44
N PRO A 303 -4.02 0.93 10.32
CA PRO A 303 -5.01 0.74 11.40
C PRO A 303 -5.21 -0.71 11.89
N VAL A 304 -4.50 -1.69 11.31
CA VAL A 304 -4.70 -3.10 11.66
C VAL A 304 -4.26 -3.35 13.11
N ARG A 305 -5.20 -3.83 13.94
CA ARG A 305 -4.98 -4.16 15.36
C ARG A 305 -4.22 -5.48 15.55
N SER A 306 -3.65 -5.68 16.74
CA SER A 306 -2.91 -6.88 17.13
C SER A 306 -3.72 -8.17 16.96
N VAL A 307 -5.02 -8.15 17.29
CA VAL A 307 -5.93 -9.30 17.13
C VAL A 307 -5.98 -9.81 15.69
N ASN A 308 -5.93 -8.91 14.71
CA ASN A 308 -5.95 -9.27 13.30
C ASN A 308 -4.67 -10.03 12.92
N TYR A 309 -3.50 -9.53 13.35
CA TYR A 309 -2.22 -10.19 13.09
C TYR A 309 -2.11 -11.56 13.74
N ILE A 310 -2.56 -11.70 14.99
CA ILE A 310 -2.58 -12.99 15.70
C ILE A 310 -3.52 -13.95 14.98
N THR A 311 -4.72 -13.51 14.61
CA THR A 311 -5.71 -14.34 13.90
C THR A 311 -5.21 -14.77 12.53
N TRP A 312 -4.62 -13.86 11.74
CA TRP A 312 -3.98 -14.18 10.47
C TRP A 312 -2.86 -15.21 10.65
N GLY A 313 -2.05 -15.08 11.71
CA GLY A 313 -1.03 -16.06 12.07
C GLY A 313 -1.62 -17.44 12.37
N ILE A 314 -2.65 -17.51 13.21
CA ILE A 314 -3.31 -18.78 13.58
C ILE A 314 -3.92 -19.46 12.35
N VAL A 315 -4.72 -18.73 11.56
CA VAL A 315 -5.36 -19.25 10.35
C VAL A 315 -4.30 -19.68 9.32
N GLY A 316 -3.26 -18.85 9.14
CA GLY A 316 -2.13 -19.15 8.26
C GLY A 316 -1.40 -20.43 8.66
N VAL A 317 -1.11 -20.60 9.95
CA VAL A 317 -0.47 -21.81 10.49
C VAL A 317 -1.38 -23.03 10.33
N PHE A 318 -2.67 -22.91 10.64
CA PHE A 318 -3.63 -24.00 10.52
C PHE A 318 -3.74 -24.49 9.07
N PHE A 319 -3.93 -23.59 8.10
CA PHE A 319 -4.07 -23.97 6.70
C PHE A 319 -2.75 -24.44 6.08
N ASN A 320 -1.63 -23.78 6.38
CA ASN A 320 -0.35 -24.09 5.74
C ASN A 320 0.45 -25.20 6.43
N LEU A 321 0.21 -25.50 7.71
CA LEU A 321 0.85 -26.63 8.40
C LEU A 321 -0.10 -27.82 8.56
N TYR A 322 -1.25 -27.64 9.20
CA TYR A 322 -2.14 -28.77 9.51
C TYR A 322 -2.88 -29.27 8.26
N VAL A 323 -3.61 -28.39 7.57
CA VAL A 323 -4.40 -28.78 6.40
C VAL A 323 -3.49 -29.22 5.25
N TYR A 324 -2.38 -28.52 5.01
CA TYR A 324 -1.42 -28.92 3.99
C TYR A 324 -0.81 -30.31 4.24
N ARG A 325 -0.45 -30.65 5.49
CA ARG A 325 0.14 -31.96 5.82
C ARG A 325 -0.89 -33.10 5.76
N LYS A 326 -2.11 -32.87 6.25
CA LYS A 326 -3.14 -33.93 6.35
C LYS A 326 -3.99 -34.09 5.09
N PHE A 327 -4.28 -32.99 4.39
CA PHE A 327 -5.21 -32.93 3.25
C PHE A 327 -4.61 -32.22 2.03
N LYS A 328 -3.40 -32.60 1.65
CA LYS A 328 -2.62 -31.95 0.58
C LYS A 328 -3.38 -31.80 -0.75
N ALA A 329 -4.12 -32.84 -1.16
CA ALA A 329 -4.87 -32.82 -2.41
C ALA A 329 -6.03 -31.81 -2.39
N TRP A 330 -6.69 -31.65 -1.23
CA TRP A 330 -7.73 -30.64 -1.06
C TRP A 330 -7.13 -29.24 -1.06
N TRP A 331 -6.04 -29.04 -0.30
CA TRP A 331 -5.36 -27.75 -0.17
C TRP A 331 -4.92 -27.22 -1.54
N ALA A 332 -4.27 -28.05 -2.34
CA ALA A 332 -3.76 -27.64 -3.65
C ALA A 332 -4.87 -27.25 -4.65
N ARG A 333 -6.10 -27.76 -4.49
CA ARG A 333 -7.21 -27.47 -5.40
C ARG A 333 -8.10 -26.33 -4.92
N HIS A 334 -8.37 -26.25 -3.61
CA HIS A 334 -9.46 -25.42 -3.09
C HIS A 334 -9.01 -24.25 -2.23
N THR A 335 -7.79 -24.23 -1.69
CA THR A 335 -7.40 -23.19 -0.73
C THR A 335 -7.48 -21.78 -1.31
N TYR A 336 -7.03 -21.58 -2.55
CA TYR A 336 -7.14 -20.27 -3.21
C TYR A 336 -8.59 -19.88 -3.54
N ILE A 337 -9.42 -20.85 -3.93
CA ILE A 337 -10.85 -20.62 -4.23
C ILE A 337 -11.59 -20.26 -2.94
N LEU A 338 -11.30 -20.95 -1.84
CA LEU A 338 -11.87 -20.65 -0.52
C LEU A 338 -11.47 -19.26 -0.05
N SER A 339 -10.19 -18.88 -0.20
CA SER A 339 -9.72 -17.53 0.14
C SER A 339 -10.50 -16.47 -0.64
N ALA A 340 -10.59 -16.62 -1.96
CA ALA A 340 -11.33 -15.70 -2.81
C ALA A 340 -12.82 -15.64 -2.46
N GLY A 341 -13.43 -16.79 -2.11
CA GLY A 341 -14.82 -16.87 -1.69
C GLY A 341 -15.08 -16.19 -0.34
N LEU A 342 -14.15 -16.28 0.61
CA LEU A 342 -14.23 -15.59 1.89
C LEU A 342 -14.11 -14.07 1.71
N ASP A 343 -13.16 -13.59 0.90
CA ASP A 343 -12.99 -12.16 0.62
C ASP A 343 -14.23 -11.58 -0.08
N ALA A 344 -14.73 -12.25 -1.12
CA ALA A 344 -15.94 -11.84 -1.82
C ALA A 344 -17.18 -11.91 -0.91
N GLY A 345 -17.27 -12.95 -0.07
CA GLY A 345 -18.36 -13.11 0.89
C GLY A 345 -18.40 -11.99 1.92
N VAL A 346 -17.26 -11.58 2.47
CA VAL A 346 -17.16 -10.44 3.40
C VAL A 346 -17.59 -9.14 2.70
N ALA A 347 -17.12 -8.88 1.48
CA ALA A 347 -17.50 -7.68 0.73
C ALA A 347 -19.00 -7.62 0.43
N PHE A 348 -19.57 -8.74 -0.04
CA PHE A 348 -21.00 -8.84 -0.33
C PHE A 348 -21.86 -8.71 0.93
N MET A 349 -21.48 -9.40 2.00
CA MET A 349 -22.18 -9.29 3.28
C MET A 349 -22.08 -7.88 3.85
N GLY A 350 -20.97 -7.17 3.68
CA GLY A 350 -20.84 -5.76 4.06
C GLY A 350 -21.89 -4.88 3.38
N LEU A 351 -22.09 -5.04 2.07
CA LEU A 351 -23.13 -4.31 1.33
C LEU A 351 -24.55 -4.68 1.81
N VAL A 352 -24.82 -5.97 2.00
CA VAL A 352 -26.12 -6.43 2.48
C VAL A 352 -26.42 -5.88 3.87
N LEU A 353 -25.47 -5.98 4.81
CA LEU A 353 -25.62 -5.45 6.16
C LEU A 353 -25.80 -3.92 6.15
N TYR A 354 -25.09 -3.23 5.26
CA TYR A 354 -25.23 -1.79 5.13
C TYR A 354 -26.65 -1.39 4.72
N PHE A 355 -27.15 -1.92 3.60
CA PHE A 355 -28.46 -1.55 3.06
C PHE A 355 -29.65 -2.13 3.85
N ALA A 356 -29.48 -3.29 4.49
CA ALA A 356 -30.54 -3.92 5.25
C ALA A 356 -30.65 -3.38 6.68
N LEU A 357 -29.53 -2.99 7.31
CA LEU A 357 -29.49 -2.68 8.74
C LEU A 357 -28.84 -1.33 9.03
N GLN A 358 -27.58 -1.11 8.62
CA GLN A 358 -26.81 0.05 9.07
C GLN A 358 -27.37 1.38 8.54
N SER A 359 -27.95 1.40 7.33
CA SER A 359 -28.63 2.58 6.77
C SER A 359 -29.89 2.97 7.54
N TYR A 360 -30.49 2.02 8.28
CA TYR A 360 -31.64 2.25 9.16
C TYR A 360 -31.22 2.47 10.63
N GLY A 361 -29.92 2.66 10.90
CA GLY A 361 -29.39 2.85 12.25
C GLY A 361 -29.30 1.58 13.08
N ILE A 362 -29.41 0.40 12.46
CA ILE A 362 -29.28 -0.90 13.14
C ILE A 362 -27.84 -1.39 12.95
N PHE A 363 -27.00 -1.24 13.97
CA PHE A 363 -25.57 -1.56 13.90
C PHE A 363 -25.22 -3.00 14.31
N GLY A 364 -26.23 -3.82 14.64
CA GLY A 364 -26.06 -5.22 15.01
C GLY A 364 -26.02 -5.45 16.54
N PRO A 365 -25.81 -6.70 16.98
CA PRO A 365 -25.83 -7.05 18.39
C PRO A 365 -24.62 -6.45 19.12
N THR A 366 -24.85 -5.87 20.30
CA THR A 366 -23.78 -5.42 21.18
C THR A 366 -23.01 -6.64 21.72
N TRP A 367 -21.76 -6.81 21.32
CA TRP A 367 -20.89 -7.89 21.80
C TRP A 367 -19.49 -7.35 22.11
N TRP A 368 -18.71 -8.14 22.85
CA TRP A 368 -17.41 -7.71 23.37
C TRP A 368 -16.49 -7.15 22.28
N GLY A 369 -16.37 -7.78 21.11
CA GLY A 369 -15.46 -7.31 20.05
C GLY A 369 -15.92 -6.07 19.26
N LEU A 370 -17.03 -5.42 19.61
CA LEU A 370 -17.35 -4.08 19.09
C LEU A 370 -16.52 -2.99 19.76
N GLU A 371 -16.13 -3.19 21.02
CA GLU A 371 -15.23 -2.27 21.70
C GLU A 371 -13.82 -2.53 21.22
N ALA A 372 -13.38 -1.61 20.38
CA ALA A 372 -12.05 -1.53 19.80
C ALA A 372 -10.93 -1.80 20.82
N ASP A 373 -11.00 -1.14 21.98
CA ASP A 373 -10.02 -1.24 23.05
C ASP A 373 -10.72 -1.49 24.38
N HIS A 374 -10.49 -2.68 24.96
CA HIS A 374 -10.98 -3.06 26.29
C HIS A 374 -10.22 -2.40 27.44
N CYS A 375 -9.24 -1.55 27.12
CA CYS A 375 -8.47 -0.80 28.07
C CYS A 375 -8.68 0.70 27.80
N PRO A 376 -9.63 1.35 28.47
CA PRO A 376 -9.89 2.78 28.28
C PRO A 376 -8.66 3.64 28.62
N LEU A 377 -7.78 3.13 29.48
CA LEU A 377 -6.51 3.77 29.84
C LEU A 377 -5.44 3.68 28.74
N ALA A 378 -5.62 2.87 27.70
CA ALA A 378 -4.64 2.75 26.62
C ALA A 378 -4.51 4.04 25.78
N ILE A 379 -5.54 4.91 25.82
CA ILE A 379 -5.56 6.21 25.15
C ILE A 379 -4.88 7.28 26.02
N CYS A 380 -4.67 7.00 27.30
CA CYS A 380 -4.16 7.98 28.25
C CYS A 380 -2.67 8.27 28.03
N PRO A 381 -2.28 9.55 28.06
CA PRO A 381 -0.87 9.93 27.96
C PRO A 381 -0.13 9.40 29.19
N THR A 382 0.96 8.68 28.95
CA THR A 382 1.83 8.15 30.01
C THR A 382 2.96 9.10 30.38
N ALA A 383 3.06 10.24 29.70
CA ALA A 383 4.09 11.23 29.96
C ALA A 383 3.72 12.08 31.20
N PRO A 384 4.64 12.22 32.18
CA PRO A 384 4.38 12.98 33.40
C PRO A 384 4.07 14.45 33.09
N GLY A 385 3.02 14.99 33.72
CA GLY A 385 2.57 16.38 33.56
C GLY A 385 1.61 16.65 32.40
N ILE A 386 1.20 15.62 31.62
CA ILE A 386 0.16 15.77 30.59
C ILE A 386 -1.19 15.36 31.18
N HIS A 387 -2.09 16.35 31.33
CA HIS A 387 -3.47 16.12 31.72
C HIS A 387 -4.33 15.90 30.48
N ALA A 388 -4.93 14.71 30.36
CA ALA A 388 -5.96 14.42 29.38
C ALA A 388 -7.29 14.14 30.10
N GLU A 389 -8.37 14.68 29.55
CA GLU A 389 -9.72 14.51 30.09
C GLU A 389 -10.10 13.02 30.10
N GLY A 390 -10.53 12.50 31.25
CA GLY A 390 -10.85 11.08 31.42
C GLY A 390 -9.67 10.16 31.76
N CYS A 391 -8.46 10.69 31.92
CA CYS A 391 -7.27 9.93 32.27
C CYS A 391 -6.79 10.18 33.70
N PRO A 392 -6.36 9.15 34.44
CA PRO A 392 -5.70 9.36 35.73
C PRO A 392 -4.41 10.13 35.50
N VAL A 393 -4.12 11.09 36.39
CA VAL A 393 -2.88 11.87 36.34
C VAL A 393 -1.70 10.94 36.64
N PRO A 394 -0.72 10.81 35.71
CA PRO A 394 0.44 9.95 35.92
C PRO A 394 1.44 10.50 36.95
#